data_AF-A0A9D9ERM3-F1
#
_entry.id   AF-A0A9D9ERM3-F1
#
_cell.length_a   1.000
_cell.length_b   1.000
_cell.length_c   1.000
_cell.angle_alpha   90.00
_cell.angle_beta   90.00
_cell.angle_gamma   90.00
#
_symmetry.space_group_name_H-M   'P 1'
#
loop_
_entity.id
_entity.type
_entity.pdbx_description
1 polymer ?
#
loop_
_entity_poly.entity_id
_entity_poly.type
_entity_poly.pdbx_seq_one_letter_code
_entity_poly.pdbx_strand_id
1 'polypeptide(L)'
;MKRFNYFSSILMMVSFSMAFTACNKNGTTPDGPGAEDLSGIVTEDLVLEANQTYYLSGSLQVKAPATLTIREGARLVARNNGEVIYILIEQGAKIDAQGTAQNPVVMTAEKESEGAWGGLHICGKAHTNLGAEGGMSEIGNAPYGGNDDDDNSGILRYVRLEYTGYAFDSEHESNGISLYGVGSGTTISYVQTYVGSDDGIEFFGGSVNVDHCVVVNCTDDSFDWTEGWNGTAHHLVAYQSDPTCDCLMECDNNGDNETAEPFSHPDLSYVTLIGNGSEENSRGIRLRAGTEVSLDNAVITGKPHTINVETAHTQSSLADGTSVLTNITMTGDFRNENESASYDSDDFLAATGNSIVESVEVSDRFYTPGKGAFETSSNWTSGWTR
;
A
#
# COMPACT_ATOMS: atom_id res chain seq x y z
N MET A 1 24.12 58.72 53.32
CA MET A 1 23.35 57.93 52.34
C MET A 1 24.31 57.02 51.59
N LYS A 2 23.99 55.73 51.57
CA LYS A 2 24.89 54.62 51.22
C LYS A 2 25.14 54.54 49.72
N ARG A 3 26.40 54.30 49.34
CA ARG A 3 26.81 53.91 47.98
C ARG A 3 26.36 52.48 47.73
N PHE A 4 25.75 52.22 46.57
CA PHE A 4 25.45 50.87 46.09
C PHE A 4 26.12 50.65 44.74
N ASN A 5 27.11 49.76 44.73
CA ASN A 5 27.63 49.13 43.53
C ASN A 5 26.61 48.07 43.08
N TYR A 6 26.28 48.01 41.80
CA TYR A 6 25.72 46.81 41.21
C TYR A 6 26.58 46.34 40.03
N PHE A 7 27.03 45.11 40.21
CA PHE A 7 27.83 44.30 39.31
C PHE A 7 27.05 43.96 38.04
N SER A 8 27.80 43.90 36.93
CA SER A 8 27.40 43.28 35.67
C SER A 8 27.14 41.78 35.86
N SER A 9 26.04 41.25 35.33
CA SER A 9 25.77 39.81 35.25
C SER A 9 25.48 39.44 33.80
N ILE A 10 26.53 38.95 33.12
CA ILE A 10 26.44 38.25 31.84
C ILE A 10 26.00 36.82 32.15
N LEU A 11 24.84 36.42 31.63
CA LEU A 11 24.36 35.05 31.68
C LEU A 11 25.06 34.26 30.56
N MET A 12 26.07 33.47 30.92
CA MET A 12 26.77 32.57 30.00
C MET A 12 26.06 31.21 30.03
N MET A 13 25.38 30.85 28.95
CA MET A 13 24.72 29.56 28.76
C MET A 13 25.81 28.54 28.35
N VAL A 14 26.16 27.62 29.25
CA VAL A 14 27.12 26.54 28.99
C VAL A 14 26.36 25.33 28.46
N SER A 15 26.48 25.06 27.16
CA SER A 15 26.08 23.80 26.54
C SER A 15 27.08 22.71 26.92
N PHE A 16 26.63 21.74 27.73
CA PHE A 16 27.44 20.62 28.18
C PHE A 16 27.23 19.43 27.23
N SER A 17 28.07 19.31 26.20
CA SER A 17 28.16 18.12 25.36
C SER A 17 29.02 17.07 26.05
N MET A 18 28.40 16.07 26.68
CA MET A 18 29.08 14.87 27.16
C MET A 18 29.38 13.96 25.96
N ALA A 19 30.64 13.93 25.54
CA ALA A 19 31.17 12.79 24.80
C ALA A 19 31.45 11.67 25.82
N PHE A 20 30.69 10.58 25.76
CA PHE A 20 31.02 9.37 26.50
C PHE A 20 32.01 8.53 25.68
N THR A 21 33.25 8.48 26.18
CA THR A 21 34.26 7.52 25.74
C THR A 21 33.99 6.18 26.43
N ALA A 22 33.56 5.17 25.69
CA ALA A 22 33.49 3.80 26.19
C ALA A 22 34.82 3.07 25.93
N CYS A 23 35.42 2.54 26.99
CA CYS A 23 36.65 1.75 26.92
C CYS A 23 36.36 0.32 26.44
N ASN A 24 37.08 -0.09 25.40
CA ASN A 24 37.02 -1.42 24.82
C ASN A 24 37.98 -2.40 25.54
N LYS A 25 37.51 -3.60 25.88
CA LYS A 25 38.35 -4.77 26.14
C LYS A 25 37.74 -6.00 25.46
N ASN A 26 38.32 -6.34 24.32
CA ASN A 26 38.18 -7.61 23.59
C ASN A 26 36.74 -8.07 23.30
N GLY A 27 36.27 -7.73 22.11
CA GLY A 27 35.05 -8.26 21.50
C GLY A 27 34.53 -7.21 20.53
N THR A 28 34.57 -7.50 19.24
CA THR A 28 34.05 -6.64 18.18
C THR A 28 32.58 -6.29 18.45
N THR A 29 32.31 -5.07 18.91
CA THR A 29 30.99 -4.45 18.85
C THR A 29 30.75 -3.99 17.41
N PRO A 30 29.60 -4.30 16.79
CA PRO A 30 29.25 -3.73 15.50
C PRO A 30 29.08 -2.21 15.67
N ASP A 31 29.71 -1.43 14.80
CA ASP A 31 29.28 -0.05 14.56
C ASP A 31 27.79 -0.11 14.16
N GLY A 32 26.98 0.84 14.64
CA GLY A 32 25.66 1.07 14.06
C GLY A 32 25.79 1.27 12.54
N PRO A 33 24.80 0.89 11.72
CA PRO A 33 24.94 0.90 10.27
C PRO A 33 25.43 2.27 9.81
N GLY A 34 26.62 2.28 9.22
CA GLY A 34 27.16 3.47 8.58
C GLY A 34 26.16 3.95 7.53
N ALA A 35 26.08 5.26 7.33
CA ALA A 35 25.07 5.95 6.53
C ALA A 35 25.04 5.59 5.01
N GLU A 36 25.60 4.45 4.59
CA GLU A 36 25.79 4.08 3.19
C GLU A 36 25.38 2.63 2.84
N ASP A 37 25.03 1.75 3.79
CA ASP A 37 24.50 0.40 3.53
C ASP A 37 23.64 -0.12 4.72
N LEU A 38 22.32 0.00 4.61
CA LEU A 38 21.31 -0.45 5.57
C LEU A 38 20.98 -1.94 5.38
N SER A 39 21.03 -2.72 6.46
CA SER A 39 20.58 -4.11 6.51
C SER A 39 20.45 -4.58 7.96
N GLY A 40 19.78 -5.72 8.17
CA GLY A 40 19.67 -6.39 9.46
C GLY A 40 18.48 -5.94 10.30
N ILE A 41 18.58 -6.17 11.60
CA ILE A 41 17.49 -5.94 12.56
C ILE A 41 17.69 -4.60 13.26
N VAL A 42 16.65 -3.76 13.24
CA VAL A 42 16.55 -2.46 13.91
C VAL A 42 15.72 -2.63 15.17
N THR A 43 16.34 -2.49 16.35
CA THR A 43 15.68 -2.60 17.68
C THR A 43 15.64 -1.27 18.45
N GLU A 44 16.26 -0.22 17.90
CA GLU A 44 16.22 1.15 18.41
C GLU A 44 15.84 2.08 17.26
N ASP A 45 15.29 3.25 17.58
CA ASP A 45 14.83 4.20 16.57
C ASP A 45 15.94 4.54 15.56
N LEU A 46 15.60 4.46 14.27
CA LEU A 46 16.47 4.78 13.15
C LEU A 46 15.89 5.95 12.37
N VAL A 47 16.69 7.00 12.17
CA VAL A 47 16.28 8.19 11.42
C VAL A 47 17.10 8.30 10.14
N LEU A 48 16.40 8.32 9.01
CA LEU A 48 16.93 8.62 7.68
C LEU A 48 16.64 10.08 7.36
N GLU A 49 17.70 10.87 7.23
CA GLU A 49 17.67 12.32 7.12
C GLU A 49 17.22 12.80 5.73
N ALA A 50 16.69 14.02 5.71
CA ALA A 50 16.08 14.59 4.51
C ALA A 50 17.09 14.74 3.36
N ASN A 51 16.61 14.49 2.14
CA ASN A 51 17.38 14.64 0.89
C ASN A 51 18.71 13.86 0.87
N GLN A 52 18.82 12.77 1.64
CA GLN A 52 19.95 11.85 1.60
C GLN A 52 19.60 10.60 0.79
N THR A 53 20.63 9.96 0.22
CA THR A 53 20.50 8.64 -0.38
C THR A 53 21.11 7.60 0.56
N TYR A 54 20.33 6.59 0.88
CA TYR A 54 20.72 5.41 1.63
C TYR A 54 20.64 4.21 0.69
N TYR A 55 21.51 3.22 0.89
CA TYR A 55 21.44 1.97 0.14
C TYR A 55 20.96 0.85 1.05
N LEU A 56 20.08 -0.02 0.57
CA LEU A 56 19.71 -1.25 1.25
C LEU A 56 20.62 -2.35 0.68
N SER A 57 21.45 -2.97 1.52
CA SER A 57 22.39 -4.03 1.11
C SER A 57 21.91 -5.44 1.48
N GLY A 58 20.79 -5.52 2.20
CA GLY A 58 20.08 -6.72 2.62
C GLY A 58 18.71 -6.32 3.18
N SER A 59 17.93 -7.28 3.66
CA SER A 59 16.65 -6.98 4.30
C SER A 59 16.82 -6.11 5.55
N LEU A 60 15.88 -5.19 5.78
CA LEU A 60 15.82 -4.31 6.93
C LEU A 60 14.56 -4.63 7.75
N GLN A 61 14.74 -5.25 8.91
CA GLN A 61 13.64 -5.67 9.78
C GLN A 61 13.55 -4.75 11.00
N VAL A 62 12.43 -4.07 11.17
CA VAL A 62 12.19 -3.14 12.27
C VAL A 62 11.35 -3.84 13.32
N LYS A 63 11.90 -3.97 14.53
CA LYS A 63 11.26 -4.68 15.65
C LYS A 63 10.84 -3.74 16.75
N ALA A 64 9.71 -4.06 17.38
CA ALA A 64 9.20 -3.30 18.51
C ALA A 64 10.28 -3.15 19.61
N PRO A 65 10.40 -1.96 20.23
CA PRO A 65 9.53 -0.79 20.08
C PRO A 65 10.06 0.24 19.05
N ALA A 66 10.99 -0.15 18.17
CA ALA A 66 11.67 0.80 17.29
C ALA A 66 10.74 1.44 16.25
N THR A 67 11.09 2.67 15.88
CA THR A 67 10.52 3.39 14.73
C THR A 67 11.58 3.65 13.66
N LEU A 68 11.27 3.29 12.41
CA LEU A 68 12.02 3.73 11.23
C LEU A 68 11.43 5.06 10.74
N THR A 69 12.12 6.16 10.98
CA THR A 69 11.73 7.49 10.51
C THR A 69 12.45 7.81 9.20
N ILE A 70 11.71 8.21 8.16
CA ILE A 70 12.25 8.57 6.86
C ILE A 70 11.76 9.97 6.48
N ARG A 71 12.69 10.93 6.46
CA ARG A 71 12.37 12.34 6.21
C ARG A 71 12.23 12.62 4.71
N GLU A 72 11.56 13.73 4.41
CA GLU A 72 11.25 14.14 3.04
C GLU A 72 12.47 14.14 2.11
N GLY A 73 12.23 13.76 0.86
CA GLY A 73 13.27 13.67 -0.17
C GLY A 73 14.33 12.60 0.05
N ALA A 74 14.28 11.83 1.15
CA ALA A 74 15.18 10.70 1.33
C ALA A 74 14.94 9.65 0.24
N ARG A 75 16.04 9.05 -0.22
CA ARG A 75 16.04 7.98 -1.22
C ARG A 75 16.63 6.73 -0.59
N LEU A 76 15.91 5.62 -0.66
CA LEU A 76 16.40 4.30 -0.27
C LEU A 76 16.58 3.49 -1.56
N VAL A 77 17.78 2.98 -1.80
CA VAL A 77 18.15 2.30 -3.06
C VAL A 77 18.58 0.88 -2.74
N ALA A 78 17.77 -0.11 -3.11
CA ALA A 78 18.14 -1.52 -3.04
C ALA A 78 19.32 -1.82 -3.96
N ARG A 79 20.37 -2.42 -3.40
CA ARG A 79 21.56 -2.84 -4.14
C ARG A 79 21.25 -3.98 -5.10
N ASN A 80 21.92 -4.02 -6.25
CA ASN A 80 21.91 -5.20 -7.12
C ASN A 80 23.12 -6.10 -6.80
N ASN A 81 23.16 -6.64 -5.58
CA ASN A 81 24.28 -7.42 -5.04
C ASN A 81 23.99 -8.93 -4.92
N GLY A 82 22.80 -9.38 -5.35
CA GLY A 82 22.37 -10.77 -5.25
C GLY A 82 21.80 -11.18 -3.88
N GLU A 83 21.69 -10.23 -2.94
CA GLU A 83 20.97 -10.44 -1.69
C GLU A 83 19.46 -10.22 -1.88
N VAL A 84 18.69 -10.82 -0.99
CA VAL A 84 17.25 -10.59 -0.90
C VAL A 84 17.00 -9.35 -0.06
N ILE A 85 16.36 -8.33 -0.64
CA ILE A 85 16.25 -6.99 -0.06
C ILE A 85 14.78 -6.57 0.02
N TYR A 86 14.29 -6.29 1.22
CA TYR A 86 12.96 -5.78 1.51
C TYR A 86 13.00 -5.00 2.83
N ILE A 87 11.96 -4.20 3.09
CA ILE A 87 11.76 -3.56 4.40
C ILE A 87 10.57 -4.24 5.08
N LEU A 88 10.75 -4.71 6.31
CA LEU A 88 9.71 -5.35 7.10
C LEU A 88 9.52 -4.62 8.44
N ILE A 89 8.30 -4.15 8.68
CA ILE A 89 7.88 -3.54 9.95
C ILE A 89 7.07 -4.58 10.72
N GLU A 90 7.68 -5.19 11.75
CA GLU A 90 7.01 -6.21 12.55
C GLU A 90 6.02 -5.60 13.57
N GLN A 91 5.06 -6.41 14.04
CA GLN A 91 4.05 -5.99 15.01
C GLN A 91 4.60 -5.18 16.18
N GLY A 92 4.03 -3.98 16.38
CA GLY A 92 4.40 -3.06 17.45
C GLY A 92 5.65 -2.21 17.18
N ALA A 93 6.37 -2.46 16.09
CA ALA A 93 7.32 -1.51 15.51
C ALA A 93 6.56 -0.51 14.61
N LYS A 94 7.24 0.54 14.17
CA LYS A 94 6.61 1.58 13.34
C LYS A 94 7.47 2.05 12.18
N ILE A 95 6.82 2.55 11.15
CA ILE A 95 7.43 3.37 10.10
C ILE A 95 6.82 4.78 10.11
N ASP A 96 7.66 5.80 10.01
CA ASP A 96 7.25 7.20 9.88
C ASP A 96 7.94 7.80 8.65
N ALA A 97 7.39 7.52 7.47
CA ALA A 97 7.91 7.98 6.18
C ALA A 97 7.05 9.15 5.66
N GLN A 98 7.58 10.37 5.74
CA GLN A 98 6.84 11.58 5.41
C GLN A 98 7.62 12.44 4.41
N GLY A 99 7.26 12.28 3.13
CA GLY A 99 7.64 13.15 2.04
C GLY A 99 6.70 14.34 1.86
N THR A 100 6.96 15.09 0.79
CA THR A 100 6.08 16.14 0.28
C THR A 100 5.87 15.94 -1.22
N ALA A 101 4.88 16.61 -1.81
CA ALA A 101 4.67 16.55 -3.26
C ALA A 101 5.92 16.96 -4.06
N GLN A 102 6.73 17.89 -3.53
CA GLN A 102 7.96 18.34 -4.17
C GLN A 102 9.16 17.46 -3.84
N ASN A 103 9.20 16.88 -2.64
CA ASN A 103 10.28 16.01 -2.16
C ASN A 103 9.69 14.70 -1.60
N PRO A 104 9.17 13.81 -2.46
CA PRO A 104 8.65 12.53 -2.00
C PRO A 104 9.78 11.68 -1.39
N VAL A 105 9.44 10.82 -0.44
CA VAL A 105 10.33 9.71 -0.07
C VAL A 105 10.30 8.70 -1.23
N VAL A 106 11.47 8.25 -1.68
CA VAL A 106 11.57 7.30 -2.80
C VAL A 106 12.31 6.06 -2.34
N MET A 107 11.65 4.92 -2.39
CA MET A 107 12.23 3.59 -2.21
C MET A 107 12.31 2.92 -3.58
N THR A 108 13.50 2.55 -4.03
CA THR A 108 13.78 2.14 -5.41
C THR A 108 14.96 1.16 -5.45
N ALA A 109 15.41 0.75 -6.62
CA ALA A 109 16.51 -0.18 -6.82
C ALA A 109 17.60 0.34 -7.76
N GLU A 110 18.84 -0.15 -7.63
CA GLU A 110 19.91 0.11 -8.61
C GLU A 110 19.59 -0.49 -9.98
N LYS A 111 18.90 -1.63 -9.99
CA LYS A 111 18.35 -2.26 -11.19
C LYS A 111 16.91 -1.76 -11.36
N GLU A 112 16.70 -0.80 -12.26
CA GLU A 112 15.37 -0.24 -12.55
C GLU A 112 14.55 -1.18 -13.46
N SER A 113 14.20 -2.36 -12.95
CA SER A 113 13.32 -3.35 -13.61
C SER A 113 12.36 -3.92 -12.59
N GLU A 114 11.18 -4.36 -13.03
CA GLU A 114 10.28 -5.19 -12.21
C GLU A 114 11.04 -6.31 -11.46
N GLY A 115 10.59 -6.59 -10.24
CA GLY A 115 11.16 -7.62 -9.36
C GLY A 115 12.57 -7.33 -8.84
N ALA A 116 13.02 -6.08 -8.85
CA ALA A 116 14.39 -5.76 -8.44
C ALA A 116 14.62 -5.80 -6.92
N TRP A 117 13.58 -5.62 -6.12
CA TRP A 117 13.61 -5.76 -4.67
C TRP A 117 12.21 -6.06 -4.12
N GLY A 118 12.12 -6.52 -2.88
CA GLY A 118 10.91 -7.09 -2.30
C GLY A 118 9.96 -6.11 -1.63
N GLY A 119 10.06 -4.81 -1.90
CA GLY A 119 9.08 -3.83 -1.44
C GLY A 119 9.02 -3.62 0.08
N LEU A 120 7.86 -3.14 0.54
CA LEU A 120 7.57 -2.78 1.93
C LEU A 120 6.47 -3.66 2.52
N HIS A 121 6.78 -4.26 3.67
CA HIS A 121 5.89 -5.15 4.41
C HIS A 121 5.58 -4.55 5.77
N ILE A 122 4.30 -4.44 6.12
CA ILE A 122 3.86 -3.89 7.41
C ILE A 122 2.93 -4.89 8.10
N CYS A 123 3.34 -5.39 9.26
CA CYS A 123 2.56 -6.30 10.09
C CYS A 123 1.94 -5.55 11.27
N GLY A 124 0.61 -5.41 11.27
CA GLY A 124 -0.19 -4.83 12.34
C GLY A 124 -0.92 -5.87 13.19
N LYS A 125 -1.70 -5.38 14.15
CA LYS A 125 -2.44 -6.19 15.15
C LYS A 125 -3.96 -6.17 14.97
N ALA A 126 -4.46 -5.58 13.88
CA ALA A 126 -5.88 -5.61 13.56
C ALA A 126 -6.31 -7.02 13.16
N HIS A 127 -7.62 -7.26 13.09
CA HIS A 127 -8.15 -8.58 12.78
C HIS A 127 -7.69 -9.13 11.43
N THR A 128 -7.83 -10.45 11.29
CA THR A 128 -7.89 -11.15 10.01
C THR A 128 -8.96 -12.25 10.13
N ASN A 129 -9.38 -12.83 9.01
CA ASN A 129 -10.31 -13.97 9.03
C ASN A 129 -9.61 -15.35 8.99
N LEU A 130 -8.30 -15.39 9.25
CA LEU A 130 -7.50 -16.63 9.36
C LEU A 130 -7.65 -17.34 10.72
N GLY A 131 -8.34 -16.72 11.67
CA GLY A 131 -8.52 -17.21 13.03
C GLY A 131 -7.88 -16.30 14.08
N ALA A 132 -8.14 -16.60 15.35
CA ALA A 132 -7.83 -15.68 16.46
C ALA A 132 -6.32 -15.43 16.70
N GLU A 133 -5.44 -16.28 16.17
CA GLU A 133 -3.98 -16.12 16.30
C GLU A 133 -3.38 -15.28 15.14
N GLY A 134 -4.17 -14.93 14.13
CA GLY A 134 -3.67 -14.27 12.93
C GLY A 134 -2.88 -15.21 12.01
N GLY A 135 -1.97 -14.64 11.22
CA GLY A 135 -1.17 -15.35 10.22
C GLY A 135 0.32 -15.03 10.33
N MET A 136 1.09 -15.57 9.38
CA MET A 136 2.51 -15.24 9.19
C MET A 136 2.66 -14.59 7.82
N SER A 137 3.35 -13.45 7.75
CA SER A 137 3.59 -12.77 6.47
C SER A 137 4.39 -13.69 5.55
N GLU A 138 4.04 -13.69 4.27
CA GLU A 138 4.71 -14.51 3.26
C GLU A 138 6.20 -14.19 3.20
N ILE A 139 6.51 -12.88 3.30
CA ILE A 139 7.89 -12.40 3.34
C ILE A 139 8.34 -12.18 4.79
N GLY A 140 9.46 -12.81 5.13
CA GLY A 140 10.10 -12.68 6.45
C GLY A 140 9.48 -13.52 7.56
N ASN A 141 8.32 -14.16 7.32
CA ASN A 141 7.65 -15.04 8.29
C ASN A 141 7.42 -14.31 9.62
N ALA A 142 6.88 -13.09 9.57
CA ALA A 142 6.56 -12.29 10.73
C ALA A 142 5.07 -12.45 11.11
N PRO A 143 4.76 -12.54 12.41
CA PRO A 143 3.37 -12.64 12.85
C PRO A 143 2.61 -11.35 12.54
N TYR A 144 1.36 -11.48 12.09
CA TYR A 144 0.41 -10.39 11.93
C TYR A 144 -1.00 -10.83 12.36
N GLY A 145 -1.91 -9.88 12.49
CA GLY A 145 -3.27 -10.17 12.92
C GLY A 145 -3.45 -10.07 14.44
N GLY A 146 -4.71 -10.04 14.88
CA GLY A 146 -5.06 -9.86 16.28
C GLY A 146 -6.49 -9.39 16.45
N ASN A 147 -6.72 -8.49 17.39
CA ASN A 147 -8.03 -7.92 17.70
C ASN A 147 -7.98 -6.42 18.02
N ASP A 148 -6.90 -5.75 17.61
CA ASP A 148 -6.67 -4.33 17.84
C ASP A 148 -6.87 -3.56 16.53
N ASP A 149 -8.12 -3.36 16.13
CA ASP A 149 -8.48 -2.67 14.89
C ASP A 149 -8.10 -1.18 14.88
N ASP A 150 -7.71 -0.64 16.03
CA ASP A 150 -7.20 0.72 16.18
C ASP A 150 -5.64 0.74 16.20
N ASP A 151 -4.97 -0.39 15.94
CA ASP A 151 -3.51 -0.48 15.91
C ASP A 151 -2.90 0.56 14.95
N ASN A 152 -1.71 1.03 15.31
CA ASN A 152 -1.02 2.08 14.58
C ASN A 152 0.42 1.66 14.29
N SER A 153 0.64 1.22 13.06
CA SER A 153 1.93 0.83 12.49
C SER A 153 2.71 2.03 11.92
N GLY A 154 2.11 3.23 11.94
CA GLY A 154 2.79 4.50 11.65
C GLY A 154 2.17 5.32 10.51
N ILE A 155 3.03 5.97 9.71
CA ILE A 155 2.64 6.96 8.70
C ILE A 155 3.42 6.72 7.40
N LEU A 156 2.71 6.61 6.28
CA LEU A 156 3.22 6.76 4.92
C LEU A 156 2.56 8.00 4.29
N ARG A 157 3.36 9.00 3.93
CA ARG A 157 2.86 10.19 3.22
C ARG A 157 3.82 10.65 2.12
N TYR A 158 3.34 10.82 0.90
CA TYR A 158 4.17 11.15 -0.28
C TYR A 158 5.35 10.20 -0.42
N VAL A 159 5.04 8.91 -0.54
CA VAL A 159 6.02 7.82 -0.66
C VAL A 159 5.87 7.19 -2.04
N ARG A 160 6.99 6.95 -2.73
CA ARG A 160 7.02 6.14 -3.95
C ARG A 160 7.84 4.88 -3.71
N LEU A 161 7.30 3.74 -4.11
CA LEU A 161 8.02 2.48 -4.24
C LEU A 161 8.13 2.16 -5.73
N GLU A 162 9.33 1.97 -6.21
CA GLU A 162 9.63 1.74 -7.62
C GLU A 162 10.31 0.36 -7.74
N TYR A 163 9.94 -0.45 -8.75
CA TYR A 163 10.66 -1.68 -9.12
C TYR A 163 10.61 -2.83 -8.11
N THR A 164 9.47 -2.96 -7.41
CA THR A 164 9.19 -4.03 -6.42
C THR A 164 8.82 -5.36 -7.10
N GLY A 165 8.42 -6.42 -6.37
CA GLY A 165 8.07 -7.70 -7.01
C GLY A 165 9.07 -8.84 -6.81
N TYR A 166 10.02 -8.79 -5.87
CA TYR A 166 11.08 -9.82 -5.87
C TYR A 166 10.49 -11.23 -5.66
N ALA A 167 10.67 -12.13 -6.62
CA ALA A 167 10.29 -13.54 -6.51
C ALA A 167 11.28 -14.32 -5.63
N PHE A 168 10.82 -14.87 -4.52
CA PHE A 168 11.62 -15.62 -3.56
C PHE A 168 11.74 -17.09 -3.96
N ASP A 169 10.64 -17.66 -4.44
CA ASP A 169 10.58 -18.98 -5.05
C ASP A 169 9.45 -19.04 -6.10
N SER A 170 9.03 -20.24 -6.51
CA SER A 170 7.99 -20.41 -7.53
C SER A 170 6.56 -20.19 -7.03
N GLU A 171 6.38 -20.08 -5.72
CA GLU A 171 5.08 -19.95 -5.05
C GLU A 171 4.96 -18.62 -4.28
N HIS A 172 6.08 -17.99 -3.91
CA HIS A 172 6.10 -16.73 -3.16
C HIS A 172 6.84 -15.62 -3.93
N GLU A 173 6.09 -14.60 -4.32
CA GLU A 173 6.59 -13.32 -4.83
C GLU A 173 6.23 -12.21 -3.82
N SER A 174 6.62 -10.95 -4.05
CA SER A 174 6.44 -9.90 -3.05
C SER A 174 5.90 -8.64 -3.66
N ASN A 175 4.94 -8.01 -2.98
CA ASN A 175 4.20 -6.90 -3.56
C ASN A 175 4.99 -5.59 -3.50
N GLY A 176 4.41 -4.52 -4.04
CA GLY A 176 4.87 -3.17 -3.80
C GLY A 176 4.77 -2.81 -2.32
N ILE A 177 3.56 -2.84 -1.79
CA ILE A 177 3.28 -2.68 -0.36
C ILE A 177 2.34 -3.80 0.08
N SER A 178 2.78 -4.60 1.04
CA SER A 178 1.94 -5.62 1.69
C SER A 178 1.51 -5.15 3.07
N LEU A 179 0.20 -5.05 3.28
CA LEU A 179 -0.43 -4.55 4.49
C LEU A 179 -1.09 -5.70 5.25
N TYR A 180 -0.34 -6.31 6.15
CA TYR A 180 -0.75 -7.47 6.92
C TYR A 180 -1.42 -7.08 8.25
N GLY A 181 -2.74 -7.21 8.35
CA GLY A 181 -3.50 -6.93 9.58
C GLY A 181 -3.29 -5.51 10.11
N VAL A 182 -3.14 -4.52 9.23
CA VAL A 182 -2.83 -3.14 9.61
C VAL A 182 -4.07 -2.45 10.14
N GLY A 183 -3.95 -1.79 11.30
CA GLY A 183 -5.06 -1.12 11.96
C GLY A 183 -5.37 0.28 11.44
N SER A 184 -6.59 0.73 11.73
CA SER A 184 -7.14 2.03 11.32
C SER A 184 -6.43 3.25 11.92
N GLY A 185 -5.61 3.04 12.97
CA GLY A 185 -4.75 4.06 13.55
C GLY A 185 -3.54 4.41 12.66
N THR A 186 -3.25 3.61 11.64
CA THR A 186 -2.17 3.84 10.66
C THR A 186 -2.63 4.82 9.59
N THR A 187 -1.74 5.74 9.18
CA THR A 187 -2.03 6.70 8.11
C THR A 187 -1.27 6.33 6.84
N ILE A 188 -1.98 6.03 5.76
CA ILE A 188 -1.38 5.82 4.44
C ILE A 188 -2.05 6.80 3.48
N SER A 189 -1.30 7.80 3.01
CA SER A 189 -1.83 8.76 2.04
C SER A 189 -0.82 9.23 1.01
N TYR A 190 -1.21 9.50 -0.23
CA TYR A 190 -0.28 9.94 -1.28
C TYR A 190 0.87 8.93 -1.45
N VAL A 191 0.52 7.71 -1.81
CA VAL A 191 1.49 6.62 -2.00
C VAL A 191 1.41 6.12 -3.43
N GLN A 192 2.58 5.85 -4.02
CA GLN A 192 2.66 5.25 -5.36
C GLN A 192 3.48 3.96 -5.34
N THR A 193 3.00 2.94 -6.03
CA THR A 193 3.83 1.83 -6.50
C THR A 193 3.96 1.88 -8.03
N TYR A 194 5.17 1.63 -8.53
CA TYR A 194 5.54 1.86 -9.92
C TYR A 194 6.42 0.74 -10.46
N VAL A 195 5.94 0.05 -11.51
CA VAL A 195 6.66 -0.98 -12.27
C VAL A 195 7.14 -2.11 -11.36
N GLY A 196 6.22 -2.77 -10.65
CA GLY A 196 6.48 -4.00 -9.90
C GLY A 196 6.21 -5.25 -10.73
N SER A 197 6.80 -6.40 -10.39
CA SER A 197 6.46 -7.68 -11.07
C SER A 197 5.25 -8.41 -10.48
N ASP A 198 4.77 -7.93 -9.34
CA ASP A 198 3.69 -8.49 -8.54
C ASP A 198 2.75 -7.35 -8.11
N ASP A 199 1.84 -7.59 -7.18
CA ASP A 199 0.80 -6.65 -6.81
C ASP A 199 1.30 -5.26 -6.42
N GLY A 200 0.53 -4.23 -6.79
CA GLY A 200 0.86 -2.87 -6.41
C GLY A 200 0.75 -2.62 -4.91
N ILE A 201 -0.45 -2.80 -4.38
CA ILE A 201 -0.75 -2.73 -2.95
C ILE A 201 -1.69 -3.88 -2.62
N GLU A 202 -1.30 -4.71 -1.67
CA GLU A 202 -2.11 -5.83 -1.22
C GLU A 202 -2.46 -5.70 0.27
N PHE A 203 -3.73 -5.95 0.59
CA PHE A 203 -4.26 -5.94 1.94
C PHE A 203 -4.57 -7.36 2.41
N PHE A 204 -3.87 -7.81 3.46
CA PHE A 204 -4.13 -9.09 4.12
C PHE A 204 -4.85 -8.81 5.45
N GLY A 205 -6.17 -8.70 5.41
CA GLY A 205 -6.99 -8.36 6.56
C GLY A 205 -6.77 -6.93 7.08
N GLY A 206 -7.23 -6.68 8.29
CA GLY A 206 -7.10 -5.40 8.99
C GLY A 206 -8.15 -4.36 8.61
N SER A 207 -7.95 -3.15 9.14
CA SER A 207 -8.94 -2.05 9.09
C SER A 207 -8.30 -0.73 8.64
N VAL A 208 -7.10 -0.78 8.07
CA VAL A 208 -6.35 0.41 7.64
C VAL A 208 -7.13 1.18 6.58
N ASN A 209 -7.15 2.50 6.74
CA ASN A 209 -7.72 3.43 5.77
C ASN A 209 -6.62 4.01 4.88
N VAL A 210 -6.88 4.10 3.57
CA VAL A 210 -5.93 4.67 2.60
C VAL A 210 -6.57 5.82 1.81
N ASP A 211 -5.74 6.79 1.42
CA ASP A 211 -6.21 7.97 0.68
C ASP A 211 -5.18 8.44 -0.35
N HIS A 212 -5.59 8.70 -1.60
CA HIS A 212 -4.67 9.11 -2.68
C HIS A 212 -3.57 8.07 -2.96
N CYS A 213 -3.95 6.85 -3.35
CA CYS A 213 -3.01 5.80 -3.76
C CYS A 213 -2.97 5.63 -5.28
N VAL A 214 -1.77 5.42 -5.82
CA VAL A 214 -1.53 5.30 -7.26
C VAL A 214 -0.72 4.05 -7.56
N VAL A 215 -1.21 3.19 -8.44
CA VAL A 215 -0.50 2.00 -8.89
C VAL A 215 -0.29 2.07 -10.39
N VAL A 216 0.94 1.85 -10.83
CA VAL A 216 1.32 1.99 -12.24
C VAL A 216 2.14 0.80 -12.68
N ASN A 217 1.62 0.04 -13.64
CA ASN A 217 2.31 -1.07 -14.31
C ASN A 217 2.92 -2.11 -13.35
N CYS A 218 2.21 -2.46 -12.30
CA CYS A 218 2.48 -3.71 -11.57
C CYS A 218 1.92 -4.87 -12.41
N THR A 219 2.75 -5.89 -12.70
CA THR A 219 2.42 -6.90 -13.72
C THR A 219 1.50 -8.02 -13.26
N ASP A 220 1.21 -8.12 -11.97
CA ASP A 220 0.05 -8.88 -11.49
C ASP A 220 -1.14 -7.93 -11.28
N ASP A 221 -1.71 -7.85 -10.08
CA ASP A 221 -2.85 -6.99 -9.80
C ASP A 221 -2.44 -5.58 -9.35
N SER A 222 -3.25 -4.56 -9.65
CA SER A 222 -2.90 -3.21 -9.20
C SER A 222 -3.20 -3.02 -7.71
N PHE A 223 -4.41 -3.37 -7.29
CA PHE A 223 -4.80 -3.43 -5.90
C PHE A 223 -5.38 -4.83 -5.63
N ASP A 224 -4.92 -5.48 -4.57
CA ASP A 224 -5.47 -6.75 -4.13
C ASP A 224 -5.94 -6.62 -2.67
N TRP A 225 -7.03 -7.29 -2.31
CA TRP A 225 -7.30 -7.56 -0.91
C TRP A 225 -7.82 -8.96 -0.66
N THR A 226 -7.50 -9.45 0.53
CA THR A 226 -7.96 -10.72 1.07
C THR A 226 -8.06 -10.66 2.59
N GLU A 227 -8.36 -11.80 3.19
CA GLU A 227 -8.28 -12.07 4.62
C GLU A 227 -9.10 -11.17 5.55
N GLY A 228 -10.18 -10.58 5.04
CA GLY A 228 -11.15 -9.86 5.86
C GLY A 228 -10.91 -8.35 5.93
N TRP A 229 -10.17 -7.74 4.99
CA TRP A 229 -9.91 -6.30 5.05
C TRP A 229 -11.21 -5.48 4.94
N ASN A 230 -11.47 -4.63 5.92
CA ASN A 230 -12.70 -3.82 6.03
C ASN A 230 -12.45 -2.32 6.23
N GLY A 231 -11.29 -1.85 5.76
CA GLY A 231 -10.94 -0.43 5.78
C GLY A 231 -11.68 0.40 4.73
N THR A 232 -11.31 1.68 4.65
CA THR A 232 -11.78 2.59 3.61
C THR A 232 -10.66 2.94 2.63
N ALA A 233 -11.01 3.17 1.37
CA ALA A 233 -10.07 3.72 0.40
C ALA A 233 -10.70 4.87 -0.40
N HIS A 234 -10.02 6.01 -0.38
CA HIS A 234 -10.43 7.20 -1.11
C HIS A 234 -9.38 7.60 -2.14
N HIS A 235 -9.80 8.07 -3.33
CA HIS A 235 -8.89 8.54 -4.38
C HIS A 235 -7.87 7.47 -4.83
N LEU A 236 -8.37 6.38 -5.40
CA LEU A 236 -7.51 5.33 -5.95
C LEU A 236 -7.31 5.50 -7.45
N VAL A 237 -6.06 5.32 -7.91
CA VAL A 237 -5.71 5.30 -9.33
C VAL A 237 -4.93 4.05 -9.65
N ALA A 238 -5.37 3.28 -10.65
CA ALA A 238 -4.57 2.24 -11.29
C ALA A 238 -4.38 2.55 -12.76
N TYR A 239 -3.16 2.34 -13.26
CA TYR A 239 -2.84 2.47 -14.68
C TYR A 239 -1.96 1.32 -15.14
N GLN A 240 -2.46 0.56 -16.10
CA GLN A 240 -1.72 -0.52 -16.76
C GLN A 240 -1.54 -0.17 -18.24
N SER A 241 -0.30 -0.29 -18.72
CA SER A 241 0.04 -0.18 -20.14
C SER A 241 0.77 -1.42 -20.66
N ASP A 242 1.31 -2.25 -19.76
CA ASP A 242 1.91 -3.53 -20.14
C ASP A 242 0.81 -4.58 -20.31
N PRO A 243 0.69 -5.28 -21.45
CA PRO A 243 -0.30 -6.34 -21.64
C PRO A 243 -0.18 -7.52 -20.65
N THR A 244 0.96 -7.69 -19.97
CA THR A 244 1.15 -8.76 -18.97
C THR A 244 0.44 -8.48 -17.65
N CYS A 245 0.13 -7.21 -17.32
CA CYS A 245 -0.64 -6.88 -16.12
C CYS A 245 -1.98 -7.64 -16.07
N ASP A 246 -2.30 -8.26 -14.92
CA ASP A 246 -3.56 -8.96 -14.70
C ASP A 246 -4.70 -7.99 -14.36
N CYS A 247 -5.33 -8.06 -13.19
CA CYS A 247 -6.50 -7.26 -12.86
C CYS A 247 -6.12 -5.84 -12.43
N LEU A 248 -7.04 -4.90 -12.60
CA LEU A 248 -6.93 -3.58 -11.96
C LEU A 248 -7.27 -3.68 -10.47
N MET A 249 -8.18 -4.57 -10.11
CA MET A 249 -8.42 -4.97 -8.73
C MET A 249 -8.74 -6.47 -8.66
N GLU A 250 -8.07 -7.19 -7.77
CA GLU A 250 -8.45 -8.53 -7.35
C GLU A 250 -8.94 -8.49 -5.89
N CYS A 251 -10.04 -9.20 -5.61
CA CYS A 251 -10.86 -8.90 -4.46
C CYS A 251 -11.43 -10.17 -3.84
N ASP A 252 -10.83 -10.61 -2.73
CA ASP A 252 -11.19 -11.80 -1.98
C ASP A 252 -11.77 -11.46 -0.61
N ASN A 253 -12.61 -12.36 -0.07
CA ASN A 253 -12.78 -12.47 1.38
C ASN A 253 -11.77 -13.45 1.96
N ASN A 254 -11.87 -14.71 1.55
CA ASN A 254 -10.93 -15.76 1.91
C ASN A 254 -11.05 -16.93 0.92
N GLY A 255 -9.94 -17.29 0.26
CA GLY A 255 -9.94 -18.32 -0.78
C GLY A 255 -10.30 -19.73 -0.30
N ASP A 256 -10.03 -20.06 0.97
CA ASP A 256 -10.33 -21.38 1.54
C ASP A 256 -11.74 -21.46 2.17
N ASN A 257 -12.27 -20.32 2.62
CA ASN A 257 -13.58 -20.22 3.23
C ASN A 257 -14.24 -18.88 2.90
N GLU A 258 -15.00 -18.84 1.81
CA GLU A 258 -15.69 -17.63 1.32
C GLU A 258 -16.58 -16.94 2.38
N THR A 259 -17.01 -17.67 3.40
CA THR A 259 -17.87 -17.17 4.50
C THR A 259 -17.11 -16.88 5.80
N ALA A 260 -15.79 -16.79 5.75
CA ALA A 260 -14.97 -16.46 6.91
C ALA A 260 -15.28 -15.04 7.42
N GLU A 261 -15.48 -14.91 8.72
CA GLU A 261 -15.71 -13.63 9.38
C GLU A 261 -14.41 -13.14 10.08
N PRO A 262 -14.17 -11.81 10.12
CA PRO A 262 -14.94 -10.77 9.45
C PRO A 262 -14.79 -10.83 7.92
N PHE A 263 -15.81 -10.39 7.20
CA PHE A 263 -15.78 -10.32 5.74
C PHE A 263 -14.85 -9.20 5.28
N SER A 264 -14.12 -9.43 4.19
CA SER A 264 -13.56 -8.33 3.42
C SER A 264 -14.71 -7.51 2.88
N HIS A 265 -14.85 -6.28 3.39
CA HIS A 265 -15.92 -5.36 3.01
C HIS A 265 -15.41 -3.93 3.03
N PRO A 266 -14.52 -3.56 2.09
CA PRO A 266 -14.01 -2.20 2.06
C PRO A 266 -15.05 -1.21 1.51
N ASP A 267 -15.00 0.01 2.04
CA ASP A 267 -15.73 1.16 1.48
C ASP A 267 -14.78 2.00 0.60
N LEU A 268 -14.99 1.94 -0.72
CA LEU A 268 -14.18 2.58 -1.74
C LEU A 268 -14.93 3.77 -2.35
N SER A 269 -14.25 4.91 -2.52
CA SER A 269 -14.81 6.02 -3.32
C SER A 269 -13.79 6.87 -4.05
N TYR A 270 -14.24 7.50 -5.15
CA TYR A 270 -13.39 8.29 -6.05
C TYR A 270 -12.28 7.42 -6.66
N VAL A 271 -12.66 6.49 -7.51
CA VAL A 271 -11.76 5.47 -8.07
C VAL A 271 -11.59 5.67 -9.58
N THR A 272 -10.37 5.61 -10.10
CA THR A 272 -10.07 5.64 -11.53
C THR A 272 -9.14 4.49 -11.89
N LEU A 273 -9.63 3.51 -12.66
CA LEU A 273 -8.89 2.32 -13.08
C LEU A 273 -8.81 2.26 -14.61
N ILE A 274 -7.58 2.23 -15.13
CA ILE A 274 -7.33 2.29 -16.57
C ILE A 274 -6.40 1.15 -16.96
N GLY A 275 -6.96 0.19 -17.69
CA GLY A 275 -6.26 -1.00 -18.15
C GLY A 275 -5.54 -0.85 -19.49
N ASN A 276 -4.81 -1.92 -19.81
CA ASN A 276 -3.91 -2.06 -20.96
C ASN A 276 -4.61 -2.46 -22.28
N GLY A 277 -5.91 -2.73 -22.26
CA GLY A 277 -6.69 -3.22 -23.41
C GLY A 277 -6.37 -4.67 -23.79
N SER A 278 -5.79 -5.45 -22.88
CA SER A 278 -5.47 -6.87 -23.12
C SER A 278 -6.75 -7.70 -23.25
N GLU A 279 -6.77 -8.58 -24.25
CA GLU A 279 -7.83 -9.59 -24.44
C GLU A 279 -7.53 -10.90 -23.71
N GLU A 280 -6.26 -11.13 -23.33
CA GLU A 280 -5.84 -12.29 -22.57
C GLU A 280 -6.05 -12.04 -21.08
N ASN A 281 -5.40 -11.01 -20.54
CA ASN A 281 -5.58 -10.52 -19.17
C ASN A 281 -6.67 -9.46 -19.14
N SER A 282 -7.90 -9.91 -19.32
CA SER A 282 -9.03 -9.08 -19.73
C SER A 282 -9.85 -8.53 -18.56
N ARG A 283 -9.53 -8.89 -17.32
CA ARG A 283 -10.30 -8.54 -16.12
C ARG A 283 -9.93 -7.14 -15.58
N GLY A 284 -10.95 -6.36 -15.22
CA GLY A 284 -10.84 -5.07 -14.57
C GLY A 284 -10.88 -5.23 -13.06
N ILE A 285 -12.09 -5.27 -12.50
CA ILE A 285 -12.33 -5.61 -11.09
C ILE A 285 -12.82 -7.05 -11.02
N ARG A 286 -12.15 -7.88 -10.22
CA ARG A 286 -12.48 -9.28 -10.02
C ARG A 286 -12.97 -9.51 -8.59
N LEU A 287 -14.30 -9.50 -8.41
CA LEU A 287 -14.95 -9.75 -7.12
C LEU A 287 -15.16 -11.26 -6.93
N ARG A 288 -14.41 -11.89 -6.02
CA ARG A 288 -14.41 -13.34 -5.84
C ARG A 288 -14.25 -13.74 -4.37
N ALA A 289 -14.21 -15.05 -4.14
CA ALA A 289 -13.99 -15.71 -2.86
C ALA A 289 -14.81 -15.16 -1.68
N GLY A 290 -16.06 -14.74 -1.91
CA GLY A 290 -16.97 -14.25 -0.87
C GLY A 290 -16.73 -12.82 -0.42
N THR A 291 -15.93 -12.03 -1.15
CA THR A 291 -15.74 -10.60 -0.88
C THR A 291 -17.08 -9.86 -0.91
N GLU A 292 -17.22 -8.86 -0.03
CA GLU A 292 -18.26 -7.85 -0.04
C GLU A 292 -17.60 -6.50 -0.39
N VAL A 293 -18.34 -5.53 -0.93
CA VAL A 293 -17.75 -4.24 -1.33
C VAL A 293 -18.79 -3.14 -1.39
N SER A 294 -18.43 -1.94 -0.92
CA SER A 294 -19.13 -0.71 -1.27
C SER A 294 -18.23 0.11 -2.18
N LEU A 295 -18.60 0.29 -3.45
CA LEU A 295 -17.86 1.10 -4.42
C LEU A 295 -18.73 2.22 -4.96
N ASP A 296 -18.32 3.46 -4.67
CA ASP A 296 -19.01 4.66 -5.14
C ASP A 296 -18.10 5.55 -6.00
N ASN A 297 -18.64 6.11 -7.08
CA ASN A 297 -17.96 7.08 -7.93
C ASN A 297 -16.65 6.55 -8.53
N ALA A 298 -16.80 5.61 -9.46
CA ALA A 298 -15.69 4.95 -10.12
C ALA A 298 -15.69 5.19 -11.64
N VAL A 299 -14.50 5.27 -12.22
CA VAL A 299 -14.28 5.22 -13.67
C VAL A 299 -13.40 4.02 -13.98
N ILE A 300 -13.89 3.11 -14.82
CA ILE A 300 -13.16 1.89 -15.15
C ILE A 300 -13.13 1.71 -16.66
N THR A 301 -11.94 1.60 -17.26
CA THR A 301 -11.80 1.47 -18.71
C THR A 301 -10.57 0.66 -19.07
N GLY A 302 -10.49 0.15 -20.30
CA GLY A 302 -9.28 -0.51 -20.80
C GLY A 302 -9.10 -1.96 -20.36
N LYS A 303 -10.17 -2.63 -19.89
CA LYS A 303 -10.24 -4.07 -19.69
C LYS A 303 -11.56 -4.58 -20.28
N PRO A 304 -11.57 -5.54 -21.22
CA PRO A 304 -12.81 -6.02 -21.84
C PRO A 304 -13.83 -6.54 -20.83
N HIS A 305 -13.38 -7.25 -19.78
CA HIS A 305 -14.19 -7.79 -18.69
C HIS A 305 -14.05 -6.87 -17.49
N THR A 306 -14.83 -5.79 -17.50
CA THR A 306 -14.53 -4.64 -16.65
C THR A 306 -14.89 -4.89 -15.18
N ILE A 307 -16.01 -5.56 -14.92
CA ILE A 307 -16.34 -6.04 -13.57
C ILE A 307 -16.76 -7.50 -13.70
N ASN A 308 -16.10 -8.38 -12.95
CA ASN A 308 -16.39 -9.80 -12.86
C ASN A 308 -16.85 -10.13 -11.45
N VAL A 309 -17.92 -10.92 -11.33
CA VAL A 309 -18.39 -11.46 -10.06
C VAL A 309 -18.40 -12.99 -10.13
N GLU A 310 -17.59 -13.65 -9.31
CA GLU A 310 -17.24 -15.07 -9.52
C GLU A 310 -17.87 -16.04 -8.52
N THR A 311 -18.18 -15.63 -7.29
CA THR A 311 -18.68 -16.57 -6.27
C THR A 311 -20.09 -16.26 -5.77
N ALA A 312 -20.76 -17.29 -5.25
CA ALA A 312 -22.18 -17.24 -4.91
C ALA A 312 -22.46 -16.24 -3.77
N HIS A 313 -21.57 -16.16 -2.77
CA HIS A 313 -21.71 -15.21 -1.67
C HIS A 313 -21.56 -13.77 -2.16
N THR A 314 -20.50 -13.47 -2.94
CA THR A 314 -20.28 -12.13 -3.52
C THR A 314 -21.46 -11.66 -4.38
N GLN A 315 -22.07 -12.55 -5.17
CA GLN A 315 -23.27 -12.18 -5.92
C GLN A 315 -24.50 -11.97 -5.04
N SER A 316 -24.66 -12.79 -3.99
CA SER A 316 -25.78 -12.66 -3.07
C SER A 316 -25.73 -11.35 -2.30
N SER A 317 -24.53 -10.92 -1.88
CA SER A 317 -24.35 -9.64 -1.18
C SER A 317 -24.66 -8.44 -2.08
N LEU A 318 -24.37 -8.51 -3.38
CA LEU A 318 -24.82 -7.48 -4.34
C LEU A 318 -26.35 -7.50 -4.54
N ALA A 319 -26.95 -8.69 -4.64
CA ALA A 319 -28.39 -8.85 -4.88
C ALA A 319 -29.26 -8.43 -3.67
N ASP A 320 -28.78 -8.62 -2.45
CA ASP A 320 -29.48 -8.22 -1.23
C ASP A 320 -29.15 -6.81 -0.74
N GLY A 321 -28.14 -6.17 -1.34
CA GLY A 321 -27.72 -4.80 -1.07
C GLY A 321 -26.73 -4.65 0.08
N THR A 322 -26.14 -5.74 0.57
CA THR A 322 -24.99 -5.71 1.49
C THR A 322 -23.76 -5.11 0.79
N SER A 323 -23.47 -5.57 -0.43
CA SER A 323 -22.53 -4.92 -1.34
C SER A 323 -23.27 -3.92 -2.23
N VAL A 324 -22.61 -2.81 -2.56
CA VAL A 324 -23.22 -1.72 -3.33
C VAL A 324 -22.23 -1.20 -4.37
N LEU A 325 -22.68 -1.12 -5.63
CA LEU A 325 -21.94 -0.51 -6.73
C LEU A 325 -22.75 0.69 -7.24
N THR A 326 -22.27 1.92 -7.05
CA THR A 326 -22.98 3.14 -7.45
C THR A 326 -22.09 4.18 -8.11
N ASN A 327 -22.70 4.98 -8.98
CA ASN A 327 -22.04 6.07 -9.71
C ASN A 327 -20.81 5.60 -10.51
N ILE A 328 -20.88 4.38 -11.08
CA ILE A 328 -19.78 3.80 -11.85
C ILE A 328 -19.98 4.09 -13.34
N THR A 329 -18.99 4.74 -13.97
CA THR A 329 -18.89 4.83 -15.42
C THR A 329 -17.85 3.85 -15.92
N MET A 330 -18.24 2.90 -16.77
CA MET A 330 -17.31 1.92 -17.32
C MET A 330 -17.40 1.75 -18.83
N THR A 331 -16.32 1.26 -19.45
CA THR A 331 -16.38 0.61 -20.78
C THR A 331 -16.50 -0.91 -20.59
N GLY A 332 -16.49 -1.71 -21.66
CA GLY A 332 -16.44 -3.18 -21.56
C GLY A 332 -17.76 -3.82 -21.08
N ASP A 333 -17.69 -5.03 -20.55
CA ASP A 333 -18.83 -5.78 -20.02
C ASP A 333 -18.77 -5.97 -18.49
N PHE A 334 -19.97 -6.12 -17.90
CA PHE A 334 -20.16 -6.65 -16.56
C PHE A 334 -20.44 -8.15 -16.69
N ARG A 335 -19.70 -8.99 -15.97
CA ARG A 335 -19.79 -10.45 -16.06
C ARG A 335 -20.16 -11.09 -14.74
N ASN A 336 -21.17 -11.93 -14.84
CA ASN A 336 -21.47 -12.93 -13.84
C ASN A 336 -20.86 -14.26 -14.30
N GLU A 337 -19.85 -14.75 -13.58
CA GLU A 337 -19.13 -15.99 -13.89
C GLU A 337 -19.69 -17.20 -13.11
N ASN A 338 -20.72 -16.99 -12.28
CA ASN A 338 -21.40 -18.07 -11.56
C ASN A 338 -22.91 -18.02 -11.81
N GLU A 339 -23.33 -18.85 -12.76
CA GLU A 339 -24.71 -18.95 -13.29
C GLU A 339 -25.79 -19.31 -12.24
N SER A 340 -25.41 -19.64 -11.00
CA SER A 340 -26.36 -20.03 -9.95
C SER A 340 -26.95 -18.86 -9.16
N ALA A 341 -26.35 -17.67 -9.24
CA ALA A 341 -26.82 -16.46 -8.59
C ALA A 341 -27.22 -15.38 -9.62
N SER A 342 -28.06 -14.42 -9.18
CA SER A 342 -28.88 -13.63 -10.11
C SER A 342 -28.34 -12.24 -10.45
N TYR A 343 -27.32 -11.73 -9.75
CA TYR A 343 -26.85 -10.37 -10.00
C TYR A 343 -26.13 -10.29 -11.34
N ASP A 344 -26.64 -9.48 -12.25
CA ASP A 344 -26.13 -9.37 -13.61
C ASP A 344 -25.93 -7.91 -14.08
N SER A 345 -25.65 -7.75 -15.37
CA SER A 345 -25.41 -6.44 -15.99
C SER A 345 -26.66 -5.54 -15.96
N ASP A 346 -27.87 -6.11 -16.03
CA ASP A 346 -29.11 -5.33 -15.97
C ASP A 346 -29.33 -4.80 -14.55
N ASP A 347 -29.04 -5.61 -13.51
CA ASP A 347 -29.06 -5.16 -12.11
C ASP A 347 -28.02 -4.06 -11.85
N PHE A 348 -26.79 -4.24 -12.36
CA PHE A 348 -25.75 -3.21 -12.30
C PHE A 348 -26.21 -1.89 -12.93
N LEU A 349 -26.81 -1.92 -14.12
CA LEU A 349 -27.31 -0.74 -14.82
C LEU A 349 -28.56 -0.12 -14.17
N ALA A 350 -29.32 -0.91 -13.41
CA ALA A 350 -30.46 -0.41 -12.64
C ALA A 350 -30.02 0.34 -11.37
N ALA A 351 -28.81 0.09 -10.86
CA ALA A 351 -28.26 0.79 -9.70
C ALA A 351 -27.98 2.27 -10.00
N THR A 352 -27.95 3.08 -8.92
CA THR A 352 -27.88 4.54 -9.04
C THR A 352 -26.60 4.99 -9.71
N GLY A 353 -26.72 5.73 -10.81
CA GLY A 353 -25.60 6.42 -11.47
C GLY A 353 -24.67 5.51 -12.28
N ASN A 354 -24.94 4.20 -12.35
CA ASN A 354 -24.13 3.29 -13.13
C ASN A 354 -24.38 3.45 -14.63
N SER A 355 -23.33 3.32 -15.44
CA SER A 355 -23.42 3.41 -16.89
C SER A 355 -22.29 2.65 -17.59
N ILE A 356 -22.63 2.01 -18.70
CA ILE A 356 -21.67 1.44 -19.65
C ILE A 356 -21.63 2.35 -20.88
N VAL A 357 -20.46 2.86 -21.22
CA VAL A 357 -20.23 3.82 -22.31
C VAL A 357 -19.24 3.26 -23.34
N GLU A 358 -19.28 3.78 -24.56
CA GLU A 358 -18.35 3.34 -25.62
C GLU A 358 -16.89 3.74 -25.34
N SER A 359 -16.67 4.85 -24.64
CA SER A 359 -15.34 5.34 -24.30
C SER A 359 -15.38 6.29 -23.10
N VAL A 360 -14.25 6.37 -22.41
CA VAL A 360 -13.97 7.33 -21.35
C VAL A 360 -12.87 8.27 -21.81
N GLU A 361 -13.04 9.57 -21.57
CA GLU A 361 -11.97 10.54 -21.81
C GLU A 361 -10.88 10.37 -20.75
N VAL A 362 -9.67 10.03 -21.21
CA VAL A 362 -8.47 9.91 -20.40
C VAL A 362 -7.42 10.84 -20.99
N SER A 363 -6.79 11.63 -20.12
CA SER A 363 -5.68 12.53 -20.46
C SER A 363 -4.50 12.27 -19.52
N ASP A 364 -3.29 12.69 -19.90
CA ASP A 364 -2.09 12.58 -19.05
C ASP A 364 -1.94 11.23 -18.33
N ARG A 365 -2.05 10.14 -19.11
CA ARG A 365 -2.04 8.71 -18.71
C ARG A 365 -3.30 8.26 -17.98
N PHE A 366 -3.59 8.81 -16.82
CA PHE A 366 -4.67 8.32 -15.96
C PHE A 366 -5.58 9.42 -15.39
N TYR A 367 -5.43 10.65 -15.87
CA TYR A 367 -6.28 11.77 -15.47
C TYR A 367 -7.64 11.71 -16.18
N THR A 368 -8.72 11.58 -15.41
CA THR A 368 -10.11 11.57 -15.88
C THR A 368 -10.86 12.81 -15.36
N PRO A 369 -10.73 13.98 -16.01
CA PRO A 369 -11.24 15.24 -15.48
C PRO A 369 -12.73 15.17 -15.11
N GLY A 370 -13.06 15.51 -13.85
CA GLY A 370 -14.44 15.61 -13.40
C GLY A 370 -15.14 14.26 -13.21
N LYS A 371 -14.40 13.15 -13.09
CA LYS A 371 -14.93 11.82 -12.78
C LYS A 371 -13.96 10.99 -11.93
N GLY A 372 -14.49 10.00 -11.20
CA GLY A 372 -13.68 9.03 -10.46
C GLY A 372 -12.76 9.71 -9.45
N ALA A 373 -11.49 9.32 -9.42
CA ALA A 373 -10.47 9.88 -8.53
C ALA A 373 -10.20 11.39 -8.73
N PHE A 374 -10.76 12.00 -9.78
CA PHE A 374 -10.54 13.40 -10.14
C PHE A 374 -11.85 14.18 -10.29
N GLU A 375 -12.95 13.70 -9.72
CA GLU A 375 -14.24 14.39 -9.80
C GLU A 375 -14.23 15.75 -9.10
N THR A 376 -13.70 15.79 -7.88
CA THR A 376 -13.79 16.96 -6.99
C THR A 376 -12.47 17.74 -6.87
N SER A 377 -11.42 17.29 -7.55
CA SER A 377 -10.05 17.75 -7.35
C SER A 377 -9.32 18.08 -8.67
N SER A 378 -8.35 19.00 -8.60
CA SER A 378 -7.33 19.13 -9.65
C SER A 378 -6.50 17.84 -9.75
N ASN A 379 -5.73 17.66 -10.83
CA ASN A 379 -4.83 16.51 -10.97
C ASN A 379 -3.82 16.39 -9.81
N TRP A 380 -4.19 15.66 -8.75
CA TRP A 380 -3.46 15.55 -7.48
C TRP A 380 -2.25 14.64 -7.56
N THR A 381 -2.09 13.86 -8.62
CA THR A 381 -0.90 13.04 -8.86
C THR A 381 0.27 13.87 -9.39
N SER A 382 -0.02 15.08 -9.92
CA SER A 382 0.98 15.94 -10.53
C SER A 382 2.10 16.32 -9.56
N GLY A 383 3.34 16.19 -10.02
CA GLY A 383 4.54 16.64 -9.32
C GLY A 383 5.20 15.60 -8.42
N TRP A 384 4.49 14.55 -8.02
CA TRP A 384 5.04 13.53 -7.11
C TRP A 384 4.95 12.09 -7.63
N THR A 385 4.09 11.78 -8.62
CA THR A 385 4.05 10.45 -9.25
C THR A 385 5.01 10.32 -10.44
N ARG A 386 5.36 9.07 -10.80
CA ARG A 386 6.15 8.68 -11.98
C ARG A 386 5.31 8.39 -13.22
#